data_AF-A0A537G600-F1
#
_entry.id   AF-A0A537G600-F1
#
_cell.length_a   1.000
_cell.length_b   1.000
_cell.length_c   1.000
_cell.angle_alpha   90.00
_cell.angle_beta   90.00
_cell.angle_gamma   90.00
#
_symmetry.space_group_name_H-M   'P 1'
#
loop_
_entity.id
_entity.type
_entity.pdbx_description
1 polymer ?
#
loop_
_entity_poly.entity_id
_entity_poly.type
_entity_poly.pdbx_seq_one_letter_code
_entity_poly.pdbx_strand_id
1 'polypeptide(L)'
;MARRFKRQESWRLKRVKPAWRRPRGGTSRIRLEVSGWPRKPNVGFRTEGSIRGLHPSGLEERLVKQEKDFDGIDSKKHIVRFSHQLGEKKRLVFLEKARQLKVKIANPGTMEPAARPVEEALPEREPNVRSEPNGVEQPNVESASIAEEEETNSAAEDDTETRTISAKEESEEESNK
;
A
#
# COMPACT_ATOMS: atom_id res chain seq x y z
N MET A 1 -30.11 5.81 3.99
CA MET A 1 -29.50 5.96 2.64
C MET A 1 -29.27 7.43 2.32
N ALA A 2 -28.04 7.83 2.01
CA ALA A 2 -27.76 9.19 1.56
C ALA A 2 -28.46 9.46 0.21
N ARG A 3 -29.23 10.54 0.12
CA ARG A 3 -29.89 10.95 -1.13
C ARG A 3 -28.83 11.52 -2.07
N ARG A 4 -28.73 10.95 -3.28
CA ARG A 4 -27.78 11.42 -4.30
C ARG A 4 -28.47 12.42 -5.22
N PHE A 5 -28.00 13.67 -5.22
CA PHE A 5 -28.44 14.68 -6.17
C PHE A 5 -27.71 14.48 -7.50
N LYS A 6 -28.42 13.93 -8.49
CA LYS A 6 -27.90 13.71 -9.84
C LYS A 6 -28.43 14.78 -10.80
N ARG A 7 -27.64 15.14 -11.80
CA ARG A 7 -28.09 16.01 -12.90
C ARG A 7 -29.26 15.38 -13.67
N GLN A 8 -30.16 16.23 -14.17
CA GLN A 8 -31.23 15.81 -15.07
C GLN A 8 -30.67 14.99 -16.24
N GLU A 9 -31.33 13.86 -16.55
CA GLU A 9 -31.02 12.98 -17.69
C GLU A 9 -29.62 12.36 -17.71
N SER A 10 -28.86 12.46 -16.61
CA SER A 10 -27.52 11.85 -16.53
C SER A 10 -27.54 10.31 -16.59
N TRP A 11 -28.68 9.70 -16.33
CA TRP A 11 -28.88 8.25 -16.48
C TRP A 11 -29.22 7.85 -17.92
N ARG A 12 -29.75 8.78 -18.73
CA ARG A 12 -30.19 8.51 -20.11
C ARG A 12 -29.07 8.80 -21.10
N LEU A 13 -28.28 9.84 -20.85
CA LEU A 13 -27.31 10.37 -21.81
C LEU A 13 -25.87 10.20 -21.28
N LYS A 14 -25.05 9.38 -21.95
CA LYS A 14 -23.63 9.17 -21.58
C LYS A 14 -22.82 10.47 -21.53
N ARG A 15 -23.11 11.43 -22.43
CA ARG A 15 -22.47 12.76 -22.46
C ARG A 15 -22.79 13.62 -21.24
N VAL A 16 -23.88 13.34 -20.53
CA VAL A 16 -24.33 14.11 -19.37
C VAL A 16 -23.82 13.45 -18.10
N LYS A 17 -22.73 13.98 -17.55
CA LYS A 17 -22.15 13.50 -16.28
C LYS A 17 -23.14 13.72 -15.11
N PRO A 18 -23.12 12.86 -14.07
CA PRO A 18 -24.08 12.89 -12.96
C PRO A 18 -23.92 14.06 -12.00
N ALA A 19 -22.84 14.85 -12.11
CA ALA A 19 -22.58 16.01 -11.25
C ALA A 19 -23.73 17.03 -11.32
N TRP A 20 -24.32 17.37 -10.17
CA TRP A 20 -25.50 18.23 -10.07
C TRP A 20 -25.33 19.55 -10.83
N ARG A 21 -26.38 19.94 -11.55
CA ARG A 21 -26.52 21.26 -12.19
C ARG A 21 -27.96 21.71 -12.05
N ARG A 22 -28.16 23.00 -11.75
CA ARG A 22 -29.50 23.59 -11.61
C ARG A 22 -30.26 23.43 -12.94
N PRO A 23 -31.43 22.75 -12.98
CA PRO A 23 -32.24 22.65 -14.19
C PRO A 23 -32.79 24.03 -14.57
N ARG A 24 -32.69 24.38 -15.85
CA ARG A 24 -33.10 25.71 -16.36
C ARG A 24 -34.34 25.67 -17.25
N GLY A 25 -34.54 24.60 -18.02
CA GLY A 25 -35.61 24.50 -19.01
C GLY A 25 -37.02 24.65 -18.41
N GLY A 26 -37.90 25.36 -19.12
CA GLY A 26 -39.29 25.57 -18.73
C GLY A 26 -40.04 24.26 -18.46
N THR A 27 -39.85 23.28 -19.34
CA THR A 27 -40.51 21.97 -19.26
C THR A 27 -39.77 20.95 -18.37
N SER A 28 -38.71 21.36 -17.66
CA SER A 28 -37.96 20.44 -16.81
C SER A 28 -38.82 19.99 -15.62
N ARG A 29 -39.11 18.68 -15.58
CA ARG A 29 -39.89 18.06 -14.49
C ARG A 29 -39.19 18.15 -13.13
N ILE A 30 -37.86 18.15 -13.11
CA ILE A 30 -37.06 18.37 -11.88
C ILE A 30 -37.20 19.82 -11.41
N ARG A 31 -37.21 20.81 -12.34
CA ARG A 31 -37.41 22.22 -11.99
C ARG A 31 -38.80 22.47 -11.41
N LEU A 32 -39.81 21.82 -12.00
CA LEU A 32 -41.21 21.87 -11.58
C LEU A 32 -41.52 20.99 -10.35
N GLU A 33 -40.54 20.22 -9.85
CA GLU A 33 -40.70 19.33 -8.67
C GLU A 33 -41.84 18.32 -8.80
N VAL A 34 -42.06 17.80 -10.01
CA VAL A 34 -43.09 16.79 -10.28
C VAL A 34 -42.76 15.48 -9.53
N SER A 35 -43.78 14.87 -8.92
CA SER A 35 -43.63 13.57 -8.25
C SER A 35 -43.06 12.50 -9.20
N GLY A 36 -42.26 11.57 -8.65
CA GLY A 36 -41.56 10.54 -9.42
C GLY A 36 -40.23 11.00 -10.03
N TRP A 37 -39.95 12.30 -10.11
CA TRP A 37 -38.64 12.81 -10.53
C TRP A 37 -37.72 13.09 -9.34
N PRO A 38 -36.37 13.02 -9.52
CA PRO A 38 -35.43 13.34 -8.47
C PRO A 38 -35.67 14.76 -7.92
N ARG A 39 -35.61 14.89 -6.59
CA ARG A 39 -35.81 16.19 -5.92
C ARG A 39 -34.65 17.15 -6.21
N LYS A 40 -34.96 18.45 -6.34
CA LYS A 40 -33.94 19.50 -6.41
C LYS A 40 -33.30 19.72 -5.04
N PRO A 41 -31.98 20.01 -4.94
CA PRO A 41 -31.36 20.46 -3.71
C PRO A 41 -32.04 21.73 -3.21
N ASN A 42 -32.33 21.75 -1.92
CA ASN A 42 -32.87 22.88 -1.17
C ASN A 42 -32.18 22.93 0.21
N VAL A 43 -32.38 24.02 0.96
CA VAL A 43 -31.78 24.19 2.29
C VAL A 43 -32.30 23.15 3.29
N GLY A 44 -33.53 22.67 3.12
CA GLY A 44 -34.15 21.66 3.97
C GLY A 44 -33.48 20.27 3.93
N PHE A 45 -32.64 19.98 2.93
CA PHE A 45 -31.84 18.74 2.88
C PHE A 45 -30.53 18.83 3.66
N ARG A 46 -30.24 19.98 4.28
CA ARG A 46 -29.03 20.16 5.08
C ARG A 46 -29.11 19.30 6.35
N THR A 47 -28.03 18.61 6.67
CA THR A 47 -27.90 17.90 7.96
C THR A 47 -27.75 18.89 9.10
N GLU A 48 -28.11 18.48 10.32
CA GLU A 48 -27.92 19.27 11.53
C GLU A 48 -26.46 19.72 11.68
N GLY A 49 -26.26 20.92 12.24
CA GLY A 49 -24.95 21.53 12.40
C GLY A 49 -23.96 20.63 13.14
N SER A 50 -24.42 20.01 14.24
CA SER A 50 -23.59 19.19 15.13
C SER A 50 -23.06 17.90 14.50
N ILE A 51 -23.80 17.32 13.54
CA ILE A 51 -23.44 16.03 12.93
C ILE A 51 -22.74 16.23 11.57
N ARG A 52 -22.81 17.44 11.00
CA ARG A 52 -22.28 17.70 9.66
C ARG A 52 -20.75 17.57 9.64
N GLY A 53 -20.25 16.73 8.74
CA GLY A 53 -18.81 16.53 8.54
C GLY A 53 -18.22 15.43 9.44
N LEU A 54 -19.02 14.80 10.30
CA LEU A 54 -18.59 13.63 11.05
C LEU A 54 -18.51 12.39 10.15
N HIS A 55 -17.52 11.55 10.44
CA HIS A 55 -17.45 10.20 9.89
C HIS A 55 -18.68 9.39 10.36
N PRO A 56 -19.14 8.35 9.65
CA PRO A 56 -20.23 7.47 10.11
C PRO A 56 -20.01 6.87 11.50
N SER A 57 -18.77 6.82 11.99
CA SER A 57 -18.44 6.43 13.38
C SER A 57 -18.74 7.51 14.43
N GLY A 58 -19.18 8.71 14.03
CA GLY A 58 -19.44 9.84 14.92
C GLY A 58 -18.19 10.67 15.29
N LEU A 59 -17.03 10.36 14.70
CA LEU A 59 -15.76 11.06 14.95
C LEU A 59 -15.46 12.09 13.85
N GLU A 60 -14.77 13.16 14.20
CA GLU A 60 -14.30 14.17 13.25
C GLU A 60 -13.08 13.65 12.47
N GLU A 61 -13.14 13.74 11.14
CA GLU A 61 -12.05 13.27 10.28
C GLU A 61 -10.89 14.29 10.24
N ARG A 62 -9.68 13.85 10.62
CA ARG A 62 -8.44 14.61 10.50
C ARG A 62 -7.58 14.04 9.38
N LEU A 63 -7.29 14.87 8.38
CA LEU A 63 -6.43 14.51 7.25
C LEU A 63 -4.96 14.67 7.63
N VAL A 64 -4.21 13.58 7.64
CA VAL A 64 -2.77 13.56 7.96
C VAL A 64 -1.95 13.42 6.68
N LYS A 65 -0.99 14.33 6.49
CA LYS A 65 -0.02 14.39 5.38
C LYS A 65 1.43 14.29 5.86
N GLN A 66 1.71 14.68 7.09
CA GLN A 66 3.05 14.70 7.69
C GLN A 66 2.97 14.40 9.18
N GLU A 67 4.12 14.24 9.82
CA GLU A 67 4.21 13.89 11.24
C GLU A 67 3.66 14.98 12.17
N LYS A 68 3.81 16.25 11.79
CA LYS A 68 3.28 17.40 12.56
C LYS A 68 1.75 17.41 12.63
N ASP A 69 1.08 16.74 11.71
CA ASP A 69 -0.38 16.74 11.67
C ASP A 69 -0.98 15.82 12.77
N PHE A 70 -0.15 15.05 13.47
CA PHE A 70 -0.55 14.27 14.65
C PHE A 70 -0.66 15.11 15.92
N ASP A 71 -0.10 16.32 15.92
CA ASP A 71 -0.14 17.21 17.07
C ASP A 71 -1.58 17.68 17.31
N GLY A 72 -2.08 17.50 18.53
CA GLY A 72 -3.43 17.92 18.93
C GLY A 72 -4.55 16.94 18.53
N ILE A 73 -4.24 15.70 18.18
CA ILE A 73 -5.26 14.67 17.90
C ILE A 73 -5.70 13.96 19.19
N ASP A 74 -6.96 14.19 19.59
CA ASP A 74 -7.68 13.43 20.61
C ASP A 74 -8.28 12.12 20.06
N SER A 75 -7.93 10.97 20.65
CA SER A 75 -8.44 9.65 20.23
C SER A 75 -9.96 9.46 20.39
N LYS A 76 -10.60 10.24 21.28
CA LYS A 76 -12.05 10.17 21.53
C LYS A 76 -12.89 11.00 20.56
N LYS A 77 -12.31 12.05 19.96
CA LYS A 77 -13.02 13.00 19.09
C LYS A 77 -12.69 12.79 17.62
N HIS A 78 -11.47 12.37 17.33
CA HIS A 78 -10.94 12.36 15.97
C HIS A 78 -10.71 10.95 15.43
N ILE A 79 -10.90 10.82 14.12
CA ILE A 79 -10.48 9.69 13.32
C ILE A 79 -9.45 10.19 12.31
N VAL A 80 -8.34 9.47 12.15
CA VAL A 80 -7.28 9.85 11.22
C VAL A 80 -7.55 9.26 9.85
N ARG A 81 -7.52 10.10 8.82
CA ARG A 81 -7.41 9.67 7.42
C ARG A 81 -6.04 10.05 6.89
N PHE A 82 -5.30 9.07 6.38
CA PHE A 82 -4.06 9.33 5.66
C PHE A 82 -4.34 9.86 4.26
N SER A 83 -3.59 10.89 3.85
CA SER A 83 -3.61 11.38 2.48
C SER A 83 -3.24 10.28 1.48
N HIS A 84 -3.87 10.30 0.30
CA HIS A 84 -3.51 9.43 -0.81
C HIS A 84 -2.08 9.67 -1.32
N GLN A 85 -1.51 10.85 -1.08
CA GLN A 85 -0.15 11.19 -1.50
C GLN A 85 0.94 10.49 -0.68
N LEU A 86 0.59 9.86 0.43
CA LEU A 86 1.54 9.16 1.28
C LEU A 86 1.88 7.79 0.69
N GLY A 87 3.16 7.58 0.39
CA GLY A 87 3.69 6.27 0.03
C GLY A 87 3.74 5.32 1.22
N GLU A 88 3.84 4.02 0.93
CA GLU A 88 3.78 2.93 1.90
C GLU A 88 4.80 3.06 3.05
N LYS A 89 6.05 3.42 2.75
CA LYS A 89 7.11 3.63 3.76
C LYS A 89 6.68 4.63 4.84
N LYS A 90 6.10 5.76 4.45
CA LYS A 90 5.62 6.78 5.39
C LYS A 90 4.36 6.33 6.12
N ARG A 91 3.49 5.57 5.45
CA ARG A 91 2.28 5.01 6.07
C ARG A 91 2.60 4.06 7.21
N LEU A 92 3.66 3.24 7.10
CA LEU A 92 4.10 2.36 8.19
C LEU A 92 4.46 3.16 9.45
N VAL A 93 5.30 4.18 9.30
CA VAL A 93 5.67 5.09 10.41
C VAL A 93 4.42 5.74 11.03
N PHE A 94 3.47 6.16 10.19
CA PHE A 94 2.25 6.82 10.66
C PHE A 94 1.26 5.86 11.31
N LEU A 95 1.23 4.60 10.87
CA LEU A 95 0.46 3.53 11.50
C LEU A 95 1.00 3.25 12.92
N GLU A 96 2.30 3.17 13.08
CA GLU A 96 2.94 3.00 14.38
C GLU A 96 2.64 4.18 15.32
N LYS A 97 2.79 5.42 14.85
CA LYS A 97 2.43 6.62 15.63
C LYS A 97 0.95 6.66 15.99
N ALA A 98 0.06 6.30 15.07
CA ALA A 98 -1.38 6.24 15.33
C ALA A 98 -1.74 5.17 16.37
N ARG A 99 -1.05 4.01 16.35
CA ARG A 99 -1.19 2.95 17.36
C ARG A 99 -0.73 3.44 18.74
N GLN A 100 0.39 4.15 18.82
CA GLN A 100 0.87 4.75 20.07
C GLN A 100 -0.14 5.76 20.65
N LEU A 101 -0.71 6.61 19.80
CA LEU A 101 -1.74 7.59 20.18
C LEU A 101 -3.14 6.96 20.37
N LYS A 102 -3.31 5.66 20.12
CA LYS A 102 -4.58 4.92 20.21
C LYS A 102 -5.71 5.53 19.37
N VAL A 103 -5.37 6.16 18.25
CA VAL A 103 -6.35 6.82 17.36
C VAL A 103 -6.85 5.84 16.30
N LYS A 104 -8.14 5.88 16.00
CA LYS A 104 -8.74 5.07 14.94
C LYS A 104 -8.37 5.62 13.55
N ILE A 105 -8.13 4.73 12.60
CA ILE A 105 -7.74 5.08 11.23
C ILE A 105 -8.90 4.74 10.28
N ALA A 106 -9.30 5.70 9.44
CA ALA A 106 -10.37 5.52 8.46
C ALA A 106 -9.96 4.67 7.25
N ASN A 107 -8.68 4.76 6.85
CA ASN A 107 -8.12 4.07 5.70
C ASN A 107 -6.80 3.35 6.08
N PRO A 108 -6.85 2.23 6.84
CA PRO A 108 -5.64 1.55 7.32
C PRO A 108 -4.74 0.99 6.19
N GLY A 109 -5.30 0.64 5.02
CA GLY A 109 -4.55 -0.04 3.96
C GLY A 109 -4.32 -1.52 4.30
N THR A 110 -3.70 -2.27 3.39
CA THR A 110 -3.57 -3.74 3.51
C THR A 110 -2.44 -4.20 4.43
N MET A 111 -1.54 -3.31 4.83
CA MET A 111 -0.40 -3.67 5.69
C MET A 111 -0.77 -3.50 7.16
N GLU A 112 -1.53 -4.43 7.70
CA GLU A 112 -1.16 -4.91 9.03
C GLU A 112 -0.01 -5.89 8.83
N PRO A 113 1.17 -5.69 9.45
CA PRO A 113 2.04 -6.83 9.67
C PRO A 113 1.24 -7.76 10.56
N ALA A 114 0.68 -8.81 9.97
CA ALA A 114 0.19 -9.97 10.68
C ALA A 114 1.41 -10.67 11.29
N ALA A 115 2.03 -10.02 12.29
CA ALA A 115 2.82 -10.70 13.27
C ALA A 115 1.81 -11.53 14.08
N ARG A 116 1.49 -12.70 13.54
CA ARG A 116 1.13 -13.83 14.39
C ARG A 116 2.25 -13.93 15.43
N PRO A 117 1.95 -14.10 16.72
CA PRO A 117 2.98 -14.34 17.71
C PRO A 117 3.83 -15.51 17.20
N VAL A 118 5.10 -15.25 16.88
CA VAL A 118 6.10 -16.29 16.74
C VAL A 118 6.49 -16.65 18.17
N GLU A 119 5.56 -17.23 18.90
CA GLU A 119 5.82 -17.86 20.19
C GLU A 119 6.05 -19.34 19.90
N GLU A 120 7.33 -19.71 19.95
CA GLU A 120 7.78 -20.95 20.58
C GLU A 120 7.64 -22.27 19.80
N ALA A 121 8.60 -22.54 18.91
CA ALA A 121 9.03 -23.91 18.56
C ALA A 121 10.40 -23.93 17.86
N LEU A 122 11.46 -23.54 18.56
CA LEU A 122 12.77 -24.18 18.33
C LEU A 122 12.95 -25.19 19.46
N PRO A 123 12.62 -26.48 19.28
CA PRO A 123 13.17 -27.48 20.18
C PRO A 123 14.67 -27.57 19.88
N GLU A 124 15.48 -27.17 20.85
CA GLU A 124 16.91 -27.49 20.88
C GLU A 124 17.05 -29.00 20.68
N ARG A 125 17.66 -29.40 19.55
CA ARG A 125 18.02 -30.81 19.34
C ARG A 125 19.19 -31.09 20.27
N GLU A 126 18.92 -31.76 21.39
CA GLU A 126 19.99 -32.30 22.22
C GLU A 126 20.89 -33.24 21.39
N PRO A 127 22.22 -33.18 21.55
CA PRO A 127 23.13 -34.07 20.85
C PRO A 127 22.96 -35.49 21.39
N ASN A 128 22.49 -36.41 20.55
CA ASN A 128 22.42 -37.83 20.86
C ASN A 128 23.82 -38.42 20.99
N VAL A 129 24.35 -38.45 22.22
CA VAL A 129 25.50 -39.27 22.59
C VAL A 129 25.00 -40.72 22.63
N ARG A 130 25.20 -41.46 21.54
CA ARG A 130 25.01 -42.91 21.55
C ARG A 130 26.37 -43.60 21.59
N SER A 131 26.70 -44.03 22.81
CA SER A 131 27.81 -44.90 23.18
C SER A 131 27.92 -46.13 22.28
N GLU A 132 29.14 -46.45 21.86
CA GLU A 132 29.48 -47.71 21.20
C GLU A 132 29.24 -48.93 22.09
N PRO A 133 29.03 -50.10 21.47
CA PRO A 133 29.70 -51.29 21.97
C PRO A 133 30.47 -52.06 20.88
N ASN A 134 31.66 -52.49 21.28
CA ASN A 134 32.66 -53.28 20.56
C ASN A 134 32.16 -54.63 20.02
N GLY A 135 32.60 -54.94 18.78
CA GLY A 135 33.33 -56.18 18.42
C GLY A 135 32.55 -57.40 17.92
N VAL A 136 32.83 -57.86 16.69
CA VAL A 136 33.48 -59.16 16.35
C VAL A 136 33.83 -59.21 14.83
N GLU A 137 35.15 -59.22 14.57
CA GLU A 137 35.99 -59.93 13.57
C GLU A 137 35.75 -59.95 12.02
N GLN A 138 36.86 -59.73 11.29
CA GLN A 138 37.09 -59.66 9.83
C GLN A 138 37.37 -61.06 9.21
N PRO A 139 37.51 -61.30 7.86
CA PRO A 139 38.69 -60.83 7.06
C PRO A 139 38.53 -60.66 5.50
N ASN A 140 39.37 -59.77 4.91
CA ASN A 140 40.09 -59.81 3.59
C ASN A 140 39.26 -59.94 2.26
N VAL A 141 39.57 -59.40 1.07
CA VAL A 141 40.80 -59.03 0.34
C VAL A 141 40.47 -58.09 -0.86
N GLU A 142 41.52 -57.46 -1.44
CA GLU A 142 41.73 -57.13 -2.87
C GLU A 142 41.29 -55.78 -3.51
N SER A 143 42.31 -54.91 -3.65
CA SER A 143 42.80 -54.25 -4.88
C SER A 143 41.88 -53.96 -6.06
N ALA A 144 41.86 -52.69 -6.50
CA ALA A 144 42.50 -52.25 -7.76
C ALA A 144 42.35 -50.73 -7.98
N SER A 145 43.45 -50.16 -8.47
CA SER A 145 43.63 -48.86 -9.11
C SER A 145 42.58 -48.48 -10.15
N ILE A 146 42.32 -47.17 -10.32
CA ILE A 146 42.41 -46.45 -11.60
C ILE A 146 42.56 -44.94 -11.30
N ALA A 147 43.44 -44.33 -12.09
CA ALA A 147 43.90 -42.94 -12.09
C ALA A 147 42.95 -41.99 -12.87
N GLU A 148 43.44 -40.76 -13.08
CA GLU A 148 42.88 -39.55 -13.73
C GLU A 148 42.38 -38.53 -12.69
N GLU A 149 43.17 -37.50 -12.31
CA GLU A 149 43.56 -36.29 -13.08
C GLU A 149 42.30 -35.61 -13.68
N GLU A 150 41.93 -34.38 -13.35
CA GLU A 150 42.67 -33.16 -13.64
C GLU A 150 42.46 -32.04 -12.60
N GLU A 151 43.61 -31.50 -12.19
CA GLU A 151 43.97 -30.09 -11.99
C GLU A 151 43.27 -29.11 -12.96
N THR A 152 43.24 -27.78 -12.85
CA THR A 152 43.61 -26.74 -11.89
C THR A 152 42.97 -25.46 -12.45
N ASN A 153 42.77 -24.49 -11.56
CA ASN A 153 42.40 -23.13 -11.89
C ASN A 153 43.29 -22.51 -12.98
N SER A 154 42.68 -21.97 -14.02
CA SER A 154 43.30 -20.96 -14.87
C SER A 154 42.49 -19.67 -14.82
N ALA A 155 43.19 -18.60 -14.46
CA ALA A 155 42.75 -17.22 -14.55
C ALA A 155 42.65 -16.79 -16.02
N ALA A 156 41.62 -16.03 -16.35
CA ALA A 156 41.58 -15.20 -17.54
C ALA A 156 40.86 -13.89 -17.20
N GLU A 157 41.63 -12.81 -17.26
CA GLU A 157 41.19 -11.42 -17.36
C GLU A 157 40.51 -11.21 -18.72
N ASP A 158 39.46 -10.38 -18.79
CA ASP A 158 39.07 -9.68 -20.02
C ASP A 158 38.15 -8.48 -19.69
N ASP A 159 38.79 -7.32 -19.62
CA ASP A 159 38.43 -6.04 -20.25
C ASP A 159 36.96 -5.78 -20.62
N THR A 160 36.31 -4.93 -19.82
CA THR A 160 35.14 -4.14 -20.25
C THR A 160 35.30 -2.66 -19.93
N GLU A 161 36.42 -2.07 -20.36
CA GLU A 161 36.60 -0.62 -20.46
C GLU A 161 36.77 -0.19 -21.93
N THR A 162 35.69 -0.15 -22.70
CA THR A 162 35.60 0.66 -23.95
C THR A 162 34.15 0.82 -24.42
N ARG A 163 33.26 1.44 -23.62
CA ARG A 163 31.96 1.93 -24.13
C ARG A 163 31.51 3.30 -23.61
N THR A 164 32.36 4.03 -22.91
CA THR A 164 32.04 5.33 -22.32
C THR A 164 32.65 6.55 -23.04
N ILE A 165 33.48 6.34 -24.07
CA ILE A 165 34.20 7.45 -24.74
C ILE A 165 33.51 7.90 -26.05
N SER A 166 32.67 7.06 -26.67
CA SER A 166 32.05 7.40 -27.97
C SER A 166 30.75 8.23 -27.89
N ALA A 167 30.23 8.55 -26.71
CA ALA A 167 28.95 9.26 -26.56
C ALA A 167 29.07 10.68 -25.98
N LYS A 168 30.30 11.16 -25.75
CA LYS A 168 30.55 12.48 -25.16
C LYS A 168 31.15 13.50 -26.13
N GLU A 169 31.76 13.05 -27.22
CA GLU A 169 32.28 13.93 -28.29
C GLU A 169 31.20 14.37 -29.30
N GLU A 170 30.06 13.66 -29.44
CA GLU A 170 29.00 14.06 -30.38
C GLU A 170 28.02 15.13 -29.83
N SER A 171 28.06 15.45 -28.53
CA SER A 171 27.19 16.48 -27.94
C SER A 171 27.80 17.88 -27.87
N GLU A 172 29.11 18.03 -28.10
CA GLU A 172 29.79 19.33 -28.04
C GLU A 172 29.84 20.06 -29.40
N GLU A 173 29.69 19.35 -30.53
CA GLU A 173 29.66 19.97 -31.87
C GLU A 173 28.29 20.58 -32.27
N GLU A 174 27.18 20.21 -31.63
CA GLU A 174 25.85 20.80 -31.92
C GLU A 174 25.57 22.10 -31.15
N SER A 175 26.47 22.54 -30.26
CA SER A 175 26.32 23.79 -29.52
C SER A 175 26.96 25.01 -30.17
N ASN A 176 27.62 24.84 -31.33
CA ASN A 176 28.33 25.89 -32.05
C ASN A 176 27.87 25.98 -33.51
N LYS A 177 26.57 26.23 -33.73
CA LYS A 177 26.03 26.75 -35.00
C LYS A 177 24.77 27.58 -34.80
#